data_AF-D3DEF0-F1
#
_entry.id   AF-D3DEF0-F1
#
_cell.length_a   1.000
_cell.length_b   1.000
_cell.length_c   1.000
_cell.angle_alpha   90.00
_cell.angle_beta   90.00
_cell.angle_gamma   90.00
#
_symmetry.space_group_name_H-M   'P 1'
#
loop_
_entity.id
_entity.type
_entity.pdbx_description
1 polymer ?
#
loop_
_entity_poly.entity_id
_entity_poly.type
_entity_poly.pdbx_seq_one_letter_code
_entity_poly.pdbx_strand_id
1 'polypeptide(L)'
;AALLELVSAGVPAGELPVGVAVYDADLRLWRGSPLIDEIAGVPQLVGDRLAQLTERLSPAGSHQRSLDGEWGMIAAALRTHHTQVGDLDLRGEHGLARSMRITVIPWLRGGEEMLALVFTDISDLRRAEREARTLCQRAERGRAWLAASAEITTSVLAAPDPRDAFGLVARIGRRAAAADIGMVAVPDEDGTLVVTAAAAAPGLPADAESLRGLTVTLAAGFPADVLAAGHAVALEGLSLRGNRVVPTPVLPLAAALAVPLRLAR
;
A
#
# COMPACT_ATOMS: atom_id res chain seq x y z
N ALA A 1 -38.44 4.11 1.21
CA ALA A 1 -39.77 3.81 1.79
C ALA A 1 -39.78 2.48 2.54
N ALA A 2 -39.51 1.33 1.89
CA ALA A 2 -39.60 0.00 2.51
C ALA A 2 -38.71 -0.24 3.76
N LEU A 3 -37.49 0.32 3.80
CA LEU A 3 -36.59 0.22 4.97
C LEU A 3 -37.13 0.98 6.20
N LEU A 4 -37.80 2.13 6.00
CA LEU A 4 -38.43 2.90 7.08
C LEU A 4 -39.71 2.21 7.60
N GLU A 5 -40.44 1.49 6.74
CA GLU A 5 -41.59 0.69 7.15
C GLU A 5 -41.18 -0.55 7.97
N LEU A 6 -40.11 -1.24 7.58
CA LEU A 6 -39.57 -2.37 8.34
C LEU A 6 -39.04 -1.95 9.72
N VAL A 7 -38.44 -0.75 9.82
CA VAL A 7 -38.02 -0.13 11.09
C VAL A 7 -39.22 0.29 11.95
N SER A 8 -40.37 0.60 11.32
CA SER A 8 -41.61 0.92 12.03
C SER A 8 -42.31 -0.33 12.57
N ALA A 9 -42.17 -1.48 11.90
CA ALA A 9 -42.89 -2.73 12.17
C ALA A 9 -42.30 -3.63 13.28
N GLY A 10 -41.15 -3.28 13.86
CA GLY A 10 -40.63 -4.00 15.04
C GLY A 10 -40.18 -5.44 14.78
N VAL A 11 -39.64 -5.73 13.58
CA VAL A 11 -39.05 -7.03 13.28
C VAL A 11 -37.81 -7.24 14.17
N PRO A 12 -37.65 -8.39 14.86
CA PRO A 12 -36.47 -8.66 15.67
C PRO A 12 -35.22 -8.64 14.78
N ALA A 13 -34.44 -7.56 14.89
CA ALA A 13 -33.25 -7.29 14.11
C ALA A 13 -32.03 -8.09 14.63
N GLY A 14 -32.16 -9.43 14.68
CA GLY A 14 -31.10 -10.33 15.10
C GLY A 14 -30.08 -10.67 14.00
N GLU A 15 -30.35 -10.34 12.73
CA GLU A 15 -29.56 -10.88 11.60
C GLU A 15 -29.27 -9.88 10.47
N LEU A 16 -29.70 -8.61 10.59
CA LEU A 16 -29.41 -7.61 9.55
C LEU A 16 -28.10 -6.89 9.88
N PRO A 17 -27.13 -6.79 8.93
CA PRO A 17 -25.87 -6.06 9.12
C PRO A 17 -26.07 -4.53 9.08
N VAL A 18 -27.27 -4.08 9.46
CA VAL A 18 -27.75 -2.71 9.32
C VAL A 18 -28.24 -2.22 10.67
N GLY A 19 -27.54 -1.23 11.23
CA GLY A 19 -27.94 -0.53 12.44
C GLY A 19 -28.73 0.71 12.06
N VAL A 20 -29.83 0.97 12.75
CA VAL A 20 -30.63 2.19 12.51
C VAL A 20 -30.85 2.91 13.83
N ALA A 21 -30.52 4.20 13.85
CA ALA A 21 -30.84 5.12 14.94
C ALA A 21 -31.66 6.29 14.40
N VAL A 22 -32.81 6.55 15.00
CA VAL A 22 -33.73 7.63 14.64
C VAL A 22 -33.76 8.66 15.74
N TYR A 23 -33.59 9.92 15.37
CA TYR A 23 -33.57 11.08 16.24
C TYR A 23 -34.71 12.04 15.89
N ASP A 24 -35.26 12.67 16.92
CA ASP A 24 -36.25 13.75 16.79
C ASP A 24 -35.60 15.10 16.43
N ALA A 25 -36.41 16.16 16.36
CA ALA A 25 -35.98 17.51 16.03
C ALA A 25 -34.96 18.10 17.04
N ASP A 26 -35.01 17.64 18.29
CA ASP A 26 -34.05 18.03 19.34
C ASP A 26 -32.78 17.17 19.32
N LEU A 27 -32.62 16.32 18.29
CA LEU A 27 -31.54 15.35 18.13
C LEU A 27 -31.44 14.38 19.31
N ARG A 28 -32.60 13.98 19.85
CA ARG A 28 -32.70 12.95 20.88
C ARG A 28 -33.14 11.64 20.27
N LEU A 29 -32.54 10.55 20.74
CA LEU A 29 -32.80 9.21 20.23
C LEU A 29 -34.26 8.86 20.49
N TRP A 30 -35.02 8.73 19.41
CA TRP A 30 -36.40 8.28 19.46
C TRP A 30 -36.50 6.76 19.40
N ARG A 31 -35.63 6.12 18.58
CA ARG A 31 -35.57 4.66 18.43
C ARG A 31 -34.20 4.25 17.93
N GLY A 32 -33.61 3.22 18.52
CA GLY A 32 -32.36 2.61 18.06
C GLY A 32 -32.49 1.10 17.91
N SER A 33 -31.77 0.51 16.95
CA SER A 33 -31.62 -0.94 16.84
C SER A 33 -30.52 -1.44 17.79
N PRO A 34 -30.59 -2.68 18.30
CA PRO A 34 -29.56 -3.26 19.19
C PRO A 34 -28.14 -3.24 18.59
N LEU A 35 -28.01 -3.30 17.27
CA LEU A 35 -26.69 -3.21 16.61
C LEU A 35 -26.01 -1.85 16.85
N ILE A 36 -26.77 -0.78 17.08
CA ILE A 36 -26.21 0.55 17.42
C ILE A 36 -25.55 0.50 18.80
N ASP A 37 -26.11 -0.26 19.74
CA ASP A 37 -25.52 -0.43 21.08
C ASP A 37 -24.19 -1.16 20.98
N GLU A 38 -24.11 -2.19 20.14
CA GLU A 38 -22.87 -2.93 19.88
C GLU A 38 -21.83 -2.04 19.18
N ILE A 39 -22.26 -1.24 18.20
CA ILE A 39 -21.39 -0.29 17.48
C ILE A 39 -20.87 0.81 18.40
N ALA A 40 -21.72 1.33 19.29
CA ALA A 40 -21.38 2.37 20.25
C ALA A 40 -20.62 1.83 21.48
N GLY A 41 -20.59 0.51 21.66
CA GLY A 41 -20.00 -0.19 22.81
C GLY A 41 -20.82 -0.11 24.10
N VAL A 42 -21.96 0.59 24.08
CA VAL A 42 -22.85 0.75 25.24
C VAL A 42 -24.31 0.92 24.80
N PRO A 43 -25.28 0.47 25.63
CA PRO A 43 -26.70 0.65 25.35
C PRO A 43 -27.05 2.13 25.17
N GLN A 44 -27.75 2.45 24.09
CA GLN A 44 -28.38 3.74 23.87
C GLN A 44 -29.82 3.72 24.42
N LEU A 45 -30.19 4.75 25.16
CA LEU A 45 -31.53 4.90 25.74
C LEU A 45 -32.35 5.92 24.95
N VAL A 46 -33.65 5.68 24.86
CA VAL A 46 -34.58 6.67 24.27
C VAL A 46 -34.47 7.98 25.05
N GLY A 47 -34.23 9.08 24.33
CA GLY A 47 -33.97 10.41 24.87
C GLY A 47 -32.49 10.83 24.90
N ASP A 48 -31.55 9.90 24.67
CA ASP A 48 -30.11 10.19 24.60
C ASP A 48 -29.78 11.15 23.46
N ARG A 49 -28.82 12.05 23.68
CA ARG A 49 -28.44 13.03 22.65
C ARG A 49 -27.56 12.39 21.58
N LEU A 50 -27.77 12.76 20.32
CA LEU A 50 -26.93 12.35 19.19
C LEU A 50 -25.43 12.61 19.42
N ALA A 51 -25.08 13.70 20.09
CA ALA A 51 -23.69 14.04 20.46
C ALA A 51 -22.99 12.92 21.25
N GLN A 52 -23.72 12.19 22.11
CA GLN A 52 -23.14 11.10 22.90
C GLN A 52 -22.76 9.90 22.03
N LEU A 53 -23.52 9.67 20.95
CA LEU A 53 -23.19 8.64 19.97
C LEU A 53 -21.98 9.08 19.14
N THR A 54 -21.98 10.31 18.62
CA THR A 54 -20.90 10.81 17.76
C THR A 54 -19.55 10.90 18.46
N GLU A 55 -19.52 11.30 19.74
CA GLU A 55 -18.29 11.31 20.56
C GLU A 55 -17.64 9.93 20.66
N ARG A 56 -18.47 8.87 20.76
CA ARG A 56 -17.99 7.48 20.84
C ARG A 56 -17.56 6.93 19.49
N LEU A 57 -18.22 7.36 18.43
CA LEU A 57 -17.87 7.03 17.05
C LEU A 57 -16.72 7.91 16.55
N SER A 58 -15.60 7.88 17.26
CA SER A 58 -14.39 8.62 16.86
C SER A 58 -13.73 7.95 15.64
N PRO A 59 -13.59 8.65 14.49
CA PRO A 59 -12.94 8.10 13.30
C PRO A 59 -11.50 7.68 13.59
N ALA A 60 -11.09 6.52 13.10
CA ALA A 60 -9.72 6.05 13.26
C ALA A 60 -8.68 6.87 12.48
N GLY A 61 -9.10 7.70 11.50
CA GLY A 61 -8.20 8.45 10.61
C GLY A 61 -8.65 9.88 10.31
N SER A 62 -7.68 10.77 10.06
CA SER A 62 -7.86 12.22 9.82
C SER A 62 -8.50 12.60 8.48
N HIS A 63 -8.67 11.66 7.56
CA HIS A 63 -9.15 11.90 6.19
C HIS A 63 -10.62 11.50 5.96
N GLN A 64 -11.31 11.02 7.01
CA GLN A 64 -12.73 10.65 6.91
C GLN A 64 -13.62 11.88 7.08
N ARG A 65 -14.78 11.89 6.39
CA ARG A 65 -15.79 12.91 6.64
C ARG A 65 -16.25 12.78 8.08
N SER A 66 -16.17 13.89 8.82
CA SER A 66 -16.69 13.93 10.18
C SER A 66 -18.20 13.66 10.17
N LEU A 67 -18.65 12.75 11.03
CA LEU A 67 -20.07 12.53 11.26
C LEU A 67 -20.69 13.78 11.90
N ASP A 68 -19.96 14.38 12.84
CA ASP A 68 -20.35 15.50 13.69
C ASP A 68 -19.60 16.80 13.36
N GLY A 69 -19.97 17.90 14.01
CA GLY A 69 -19.43 19.24 13.82
C GLY A 69 -20.21 20.04 12.78
N GLU A 70 -19.93 21.34 12.71
CA GLU A 70 -20.63 22.29 11.84
C GLU A 70 -20.55 21.97 10.33
N TRP A 71 -19.54 21.21 9.91
CA TRP A 71 -19.36 20.75 8.53
C TRP A 71 -19.50 19.22 8.40
N GLY A 72 -19.96 18.56 9.46
CA GLY A 72 -20.18 17.11 9.49
C GLY A 72 -21.40 16.67 8.68
N MET A 73 -21.49 15.37 8.42
CA MET A 73 -22.59 14.81 7.63
C MET A 73 -23.98 15.09 8.22
N ILE A 74 -24.09 15.11 9.55
CA ILE A 74 -25.34 15.45 10.25
C ILE A 74 -25.77 16.90 9.95
N ALA A 75 -24.87 17.86 10.20
CA ALA A 75 -25.13 19.27 9.96
C ALA A 75 -25.42 19.56 8.48
N ALA A 76 -24.73 18.88 7.56
CA ALA A 76 -24.97 18.98 6.13
C ALA A 76 -26.34 18.42 5.73
N ALA A 77 -26.73 17.26 6.28
CA ALA A 77 -28.03 16.63 6.00
C ALA A 77 -29.19 17.52 6.45
N LEU A 78 -29.12 18.06 7.67
CA LEU A 78 -30.16 18.93 8.22
C LEU A 78 -30.26 20.25 7.44
N ARG A 79 -29.13 20.89 7.13
CA ARG A 79 -29.09 22.17 6.41
C ARG A 79 -29.59 22.07 4.98
N THR A 80 -29.29 20.96 4.30
CA THR A 80 -29.64 20.78 2.89
C THR A 80 -30.94 20.03 2.68
N HIS A 81 -31.47 19.37 3.72
CA HIS A 81 -32.54 18.38 3.63
C HIS A 81 -32.27 17.26 2.61
N HIS A 82 -31.00 16.93 2.36
CA HIS A 82 -30.58 15.86 1.48
C HIS A 82 -29.82 14.77 2.24
N THR A 83 -30.05 13.52 1.84
CA THR A 83 -29.32 12.37 2.36
C THR A 83 -27.82 12.53 2.16
N GLN A 84 -27.04 12.29 3.22
CA GLN A 84 -25.58 12.24 3.19
C GLN A 84 -25.11 10.81 3.38
N VAL A 85 -24.05 10.43 2.67
CA VAL A 85 -23.42 9.10 2.80
C VAL A 85 -21.92 9.27 3.01
N GLY A 86 -21.36 8.50 3.92
CA GLY A 86 -19.92 8.46 4.16
C GLY A 86 -19.49 7.15 4.82
N ASP A 87 -18.19 6.87 4.79
CA ASP A 87 -17.62 5.69 5.42
C ASP A 87 -16.81 6.11 6.65
N LEU A 88 -16.92 5.32 7.71
CA LEU A 88 -16.28 5.52 8.99
C LEU A 88 -15.54 4.25 9.40
N ASP A 89 -14.26 4.37 9.75
CA ASP A 89 -13.52 3.27 10.36
C ASP A 89 -13.60 3.41 11.88
N LEU A 90 -14.22 2.43 12.52
CA LEU A 90 -14.37 2.34 13.96
C LEU A 90 -13.23 1.52 14.55
N ARG A 91 -12.64 2.00 15.65
CA ARG A 91 -11.70 1.23 16.44
C ARG A 91 -12.46 0.21 17.28
N GLY A 92 -12.22 -1.09 17.05
CA GLY A 92 -12.77 -2.13 17.93
C GLY A 92 -12.00 -2.24 19.24
N GLU A 93 -12.68 -2.56 20.34
CA GLU A 93 -12.08 -2.79 21.66
C GLU A 93 -11.00 -3.89 21.68
N HIS A 94 -11.06 -4.82 20.73
CA HIS A 94 -10.10 -5.93 20.57
C HIS A 94 -9.19 -5.78 19.35
N GLY A 95 -9.02 -4.55 18.82
CA GLY A 95 -8.15 -4.26 17.68
C GLY A 95 -8.73 -4.62 16.30
N LEU A 96 -9.91 -5.24 16.23
CA LEU A 96 -10.67 -5.41 14.99
C LEU A 96 -11.30 -4.08 14.58
N ALA A 97 -10.63 -3.35 13.70
CA ALA A 97 -11.21 -2.18 13.07
C ALA A 97 -12.40 -2.60 12.21
N ARG A 98 -13.60 -2.10 12.51
CA ARG A 98 -14.78 -2.28 11.66
C ARG A 98 -14.89 -1.10 10.72
N SER A 99 -15.24 -1.34 9.47
CA SER A 99 -15.54 -0.29 8.52
C SER A 99 -17.05 -0.21 8.35
N MET A 100 -17.63 0.94 8.71
CA MET A 100 -19.06 1.22 8.60
C MET A 100 -19.32 2.17 7.44
N ARG A 101 -20.43 1.95 6.72
CA ARG A 101 -21.06 2.98 5.90
C ARG A 101 -22.17 3.63 6.70
N ILE A 102 -22.14 4.95 6.81
CA ILE A 102 -23.15 5.74 7.47
C ILE A 102 -23.94 6.51 6.42
N THR A 103 -25.26 6.36 6.48
CA THR A 103 -26.21 7.15 5.69
C THR A 103 -27.06 7.98 6.63
N VAL A 104 -26.98 9.29 6.49
CA VAL A 104 -27.75 10.26 7.27
C VAL A 104 -28.93 10.72 6.43
N ILE A 105 -30.15 10.43 6.86
CA ILE A 105 -31.39 10.67 6.12
C ILE A 105 -32.26 11.64 6.93
N PRO A 106 -32.43 12.89 6.48
CA PRO A 106 -33.42 13.79 7.05
C PRO A 106 -34.82 13.48 6.47
N TRP A 107 -35.88 13.53 7.27
CA TRP A 107 -37.27 13.51 6.78
C TRP A 107 -38.21 14.28 7.71
N LEU A 108 -39.45 14.47 7.29
CA LEU A 108 -40.50 15.10 8.08
C LEU A 108 -41.53 14.07 8.56
N ARG A 109 -41.94 14.15 9.83
CA ARG A 109 -43.04 13.37 10.39
C ARG A 109 -44.03 14.30 11.06
N GLY A 110 -45.25 14.40 10.53
CA GLY A 110 -46.28 15.26 11.12
C GLY A 110 -45.90 16.75 11.20
N GLY A 111 -44.97 17.21 10.36
CA GLY A 111 -44.43 18.57 10.39
C GLY A 111 -43.15 18.74 11.23
N GLU A 112 -42.73 17.72 11.97
CA GLU A 112 -41.49 17.73 12.75
C GLU A 112 -40.33 17.15 11.93
N GLU A 113 -39.16 17.78 12.02
CA GLU A 113 -37.92 17.26 11.42
C GLU A 113 -37.41 16.06 12.20
N MET A 114 -37.07 15.01 11.47
CA MET A 114 -36.55 13.76 11.97
C MET A 114 -35.26 13.41 11.24
N LEU A 115 -34.38 12.68 11.91
CA LEU A 115 -33.08 12.28 11.36
C LEU A 115 -32.84 10.79 11.59
N ALA A 116 -32.37 10.07 10.58
CA ALA A 116 -32.04 8.65 10.67
C ALA A 116 -30.59 8.49 10.30
N LEU A 117 -29.86 7.81 11.17
CA LEU A 117 -28.53 7.31 10.88
C LEU A 117 -28.66 5.82 10.62
N VAL A 118 -28.33 5.42 9.40
CA VAL A 118 -28.25 4.03 8.97
C VAL A 118 -26.80 3.64 8.86
N PHE A 119 -26.38 2.66 9.66
CA PHE A 119 -25.06 2.08 9.68
C PHE A 119 -25.09 0.75 8.94
N THR A 120 -24.19 0.52 8.02
CA THR A 120 -24.06 -0.75 7.30
C THR A 120 -22.65 -1.27 7.45
N ASP A 121 -22.51 -2.53 7.86
CA ASP A 121 -21.19 -3.15 7.92
C ASP A 121 -20.62 -3.37 6.52
N ILE A 122 -19.49 -2.72 6.25
CA ILE A 122 -18.73 -2.86 5.01
C ILE A 122 -17.33 -3.42 5.27
N SER A 123 -17.11 -4.04 6.43
CA SER A 123 -15.80 -4.59 6.82
C SER A 123 -15.33 -5.65 5.84
N ASP A 124 -16.21 -6.57 5.43
CA ASP A 124 -15.89 -7.61 4.45
C ASP A 124 -15.64 -7.03 3.05
N LEU A 125 -16.46 -6.06 2.63
CA LEU A 125 -16.24 -5.34 1.38
C LEU A 125 -14.86 -4.65 1.38
N ARG A 126 -14.53 -3.94 2.47
CA ARG A 126 -13.25 -3.26 2.63
C ARG A 126 -12.08 -4.23 2.69
N ARG A 127 -12.24 -5.42 3.28
CA ARG A 127 -11.24 -6.48 3.26
C ARG A 127 -11.01 -6.98 1.83
N ALA A 128 -12.08 -7.33 1.12
CA ALA A 128 -12.02 -7.79 -0.26
C ALA A 128 -11.36 -6.76 -1.19
N GLU A 129 -11.69 -5.47 -1.05
CA GLU A 129 -11.05 -4.39 -1.82
C GLU A 129 -9.53 -4.31 -1.56
N ARG A 130 -9.10 -4.41 -0.30
CA ARG A 130 -7.67 -4.40 0.06
C ARG A 130 -6.94 -5.62 -0.48
N GLU A 131 -7.55 -6.79 -0.38
CA GLU A 131 -7.01 -8.04 -0.91
C GLU A 131 -6.89 -7.98 -2.44
N ALA A 132 -7.94 -7.54 -3.14
CA ALA A 132 -7.92 -7.36 -4.59
C ALA A 132 -6.84 -6.37 -5.02
N ARG A 133 -6.69 -5.23 -4.33
CA ARG A 133 -5.63 -4.26 -4.60
C ARG A 133 -4.25 -4.88 -4.42
N THR A 134 -4.05 -5.65 -3.37
CA THR A 134 -2.78 -6.35 -3.10
C THR A 134 -2.45 -7.38 -4.17
N LEU A 135 -3.44 -8.17 -4.60
CA LEU A 135 -3.29 -9.15 -5.67
C LEU A 135 -2.95 -8.49 -7.01
N CYS A 136 -3.65 -7.40 -7.35
CA CYS A 136 -3.37 -6.63 -8.57
C CYS A 136 -1.92 -6.10 -8.57
N GLN A 137 -1.48 -5.47 -7.48
CA GLN A 137 -0.10 -4.98 -7.34
C GLN A 137 0.93 -6.12 -7.46
N ARG A 138 0.65 -7.29 -6.88
CA ARG A 138 1.52 -8.47 -7.02
C ARG A 138 1.57 -8.95 -8.48
N ALA A 139 0.43 -8.98 -9.16
CA ALA A 139 0.35 -9.38 -10.56
C ALA A 139 1.10 -8.38 -11.47
N GLU A 140 0.99 -7.08 -11.23
CA GLU A 140 1.73 -6.04 -11.95
C GLU A 140 3.24 -6.19 -11.77
N ARG A 141 3.71 -6.41 -10.53
CA ARG A 141 5.13 -6.70 -10.27
C ARG A 141 5.60 -7.97 -10.99
N GLY A 142 4.80 -9.03 -10.97
CA GLY A 142 5.09 -10.27 -11.68
C GLY A 142 5.15 -10.08 -13.20
N ARG A 143 4.23 -9.30 -13.79
CA ARG A 143 4.26 -8.95 -15.21
C ARG A 143 5.50 -8.13 -15.58
N ALA A 144 5.84 -7.13 -14.77
CA ALA A 144 7.04 -6.34 -14.98
C ALA A 144 8.31 -7.20 -14.92
N TRP A 145 8.38 -8.12 -13.96
CA TRP A 145 9.46 -9.09 -13.84
C TRP A 145 9.56 -9.99 -15.08
N LEU A 146 8.46 -10.63 -15.50
CA LEU A 146 8.44 -11.51 -16.68
C LEU A 146 8.82 -10.78 -17.96
N ALA A 147 8.32 -9.55 -18.15
CA ALA A 147 8.68 -8.71 -19.29
C ALA A 147 10.18 -8.41 -19.31
N ALA A 148 10.76 -8.05 -18.16
CA ALA A 148 12.20 -7.83 -18.02
C ALA A 148 13.01 -9.11 -18.30
N SER A 149 12.58 -10.27 -17.79
CA SER A 149 13.26 -11.55 -18.05
C SER A 149 13.22 -11.93 -19.54
N ALA A 150 12.08 -11.70 -20.21
CA ALA A 150 11.95 -11.92 -21.64
C ALA A 150 12.85 -10.97 -22.44
N GLU A 151 12.87 -9.67 -22.10
CA GLU A 151 13.75 -8.68 -22.71
C GLU A 151 15.23 -9.09 -22.58
N ILE A 152 15.67 -9.49 -21.38
CA ILE A 152 17.03 -10.02 -21.16
C ILE A 152 17.28 -11.22 -22.08
N THR A 153 16.41 -12.23 -22.03
CA THR A 153 16.64 -13.50 -22.71
C THR A 153 16.70 -13.31 -24.23
N THR A 154 15.73 -12.60 -24.80
CA THR A 154 15.69 -12.32 -26.24
C THR A 154 16.91 -11.57 -26.70
N SER A 155 17.30 -10.52 -25.99
CA SER A 155 18.45 -9.72 -26.41
C SER A 155 19.79 -10.40 -26.14
N VAL A 156 19.93 -11.21 -25.09
CA VAL A 156 21.12 -12.06 -24.90
C VAL A 156 21.24 -13.06 -26.04
N LEU A 157 20.14 -13.73 -26.40
CA LEU A 157 20.12 -14.70 -27.52
C LEU A 157 20.33 -14.04 -28.88
N ALA A 158 19.97 -12.77 -29.04
CA ALA A 158 20.12 -12.01 -30.28
C ALA A 158 21.43 -11.20 -30.36
N ALA A 159 22.23 -11.14 -29.29
CA ALA A 159 23.42 -10.32 -29.25
C ALA A 159 24.53 -10.93 -30.14
N PRO A 160 25.09 -10.15 -31.09
CA PRO A 160 26.20 -10.61 -31.93
C PRO A 160 27.53 -10.70 -31.16
N ASP A 161 27.66 -9.99 -30.03
CA ASP A 161 28.81 -10.03 -29.11
C ASP A 161 28.31 -10.24 -27.65
N PRO A 162 28.87 -11.18 -26.88
CA PRO A 162 28.62 -11.35 -25.45
C PRO A 162 28.69 -10.06 -24.60
N ARG A 163 29.46 -9.06 -25.03
CA ARG A 163 29.59 -7.77 -24.36
C ARG A 163 28.29 -6.95 -24.40
N ASP A 164 27.57 -6.99 -25.52
CA ASP A 164 26.30 -6.27 -25.68
C ASP A 164 25.20 -6.89 -24.81
N ALA A 165 25.23 -8.22 -24.66
CA ALA A 165 24.35 -8.97 -23.77
C ALA A 165 24.51 -8.54 -22.30
N PHE A 166 25.75 -8.43 -21.79
CA PHE A 166 25.99 -7.98 -20.42
C PHE A 166 25.63 -6.52 -20.18
N GLY A 167 25.84 -5.64 -21.17
CA GLY A 167 25.40 -4.24 -21.11
C GLY A 167 23.89 -4.11 -20.91
N LEU A 168 23.11 -4.95 -21.57
CA LEU A 168 21.67 -4.98 -21.36
C LEU A 168 21.29 -5.50 -19.97
N VAL A 169 21.92 -6.59 -19.50
CA VAL A 169 21.67 -7.14 -18.16
C VAL A 169 21.92 -6.07 -17.10
N ALA A 170 23.03 -5.33 -17.19
CA ALA A 170 23.33 -4.22 -16.29
C ALA A 170 22.22 -3.14 -16.30
N ARG A 171 21.73 -2.77 -17.49
CA ARG A 171 20.66 -1.75 -17.65
C ARG A 171 19.32 -2.22 -17.09
N ILE A 172 18.94 -3.48 -17.32
CA ILE A 172 17.69 -4.03 -16.82
C ILE A 172 17.76 -4.21 -15.31
N GLY A 173 18.85 -4.76 -14.78
CA GLY A 173 19.08 -4.88 -13.34
C GLY A 173 18.99 -3.53 -12.63
N ARG A 174 19.60 -2.48 -13.20
CA ARG A 174 19.48 -1.11 -12.69
C ARG A 174 18.04 -0.64 -12.61
N ARG A 175 17.27 -0.76 -13.71
CA ARG A 175 15.86 -0.31 -13.76
C ARG A 175 14.98 -1.10 -12.79
N ALA A 176 15.16 -2.41 -12.72
CA ALA A 176 14.37 -3.29 -11.86
C ALA A 176 14.62 -3.02 -10.37
N ALA A 177 15.86 -2.72 -9.99
CA ALA A 177 16.25 -2.38 -8.62
C ALA A 177 16.07 -0.90 -8.27
N ALA A 178 15.62 -0.06 -9.21
CA ALA A 178 15.61 1.40 -9.08
C ALA A 178 16.96 1.97 -8.59
N ALA A 179 18.06 1.38 -9.06
CA ALA A 179 19.41 1.75 -8.66
C ALA A 179 19.97 2.86 -9.56
N ASP A 180 20.95 3.60 -9.05
CA ASP A 180 21.70 4.61 -9.81
C ASP A 180 22.64 3.97 -10.84
N ILE A 181 23.20 2.81 -10.50
CA ILE A 181 24.17 2.07 -11.32
C ILE A 181 23.81 0.59 -11.31
N GLY A 182 23.85 -0.05 -12.48
CA GLY A 182 23.86 -1.51 -12.63
C GLY A 182 25.18 -1.97 -13.24
N MET A 183 25.74 -3.09 -12.78
CA MET A 183 27.00 -3.64 -13.26
C MET A 183 26.92 -5.15 -13.40
N VAL A 184 27.66 -5.71 -14.36
CA VAL A 184 27.97 -7.13 -14.45
C VAL A 184 29.47 -7.27 -14.25
N ALA A 185 29.85 -7.95 -13.17
CA ALA A 185 31.24 -8.28 -12.87
C ALA A 185 31.48 -9.77 -13.09
N VAL A 186 32.54 -10.11 -13.81
CA VAL A 186 32.93 -11.48 -14.13
C VAL A 186 34.31 -11.71 -13.50
N PRO A 187 34.55 -12.86 -12.84
CA PRO A 187 35.88 -13.19 -12.35
C PRO A 187 36.85 -13.35 -13.53
N ASP A 188 38.03 -12.76 -13.41
CA ASP A 188 39.17 -13.05 -14.31
C ASP A 188 39.84 -14.40 -13.95
N GLU A 189 40.96 -14.69 -14.59
CA GLU A 189 41.72 -15.94 -14.38
C GLU A 189 42.22 -16.08 -12.93
N ASP A 190 42.46 -14.98 -12.23
CA ASP A 190 42.90 -14.94 -10.83
C ASP A 190 41.71 -14.96 -9.86
N GLY A 191 40.47 -15.04 -10.36
CA GLY A 191 39.25 -15.01 -9.57
C GLY A 191 38.85 -13.61 -9.10
N THR A 192 39.51 -12.56 -9.61
CA THR A 192 39.21 -11.18 -9.27
C THR A 192 37.99 -10.70 -10.07
N LEU A 193 36.98 -10.16 -9.39
CA LEU A 193 35.77 -9.67 -10.06
C LEU A 193 36.05 -8.38 -10.82
N VAL A 194 35.93 -8.41 -12.15
CA VAL A 194 36.13 -7.26 -13.03
C VAL A 194 34.81 -6.85 -13.68
N VAL A 195 34.47 -5.56 -13.60
CA VAL A 195 33.28 -5.00 -14.24
C VAL A 195 33.42 -5.11 -15.76
N THR A 196 32.65 -6.01 -16.36
CA THR A 196 32.67 -6.26 -17.81
C THR A 196 31.64 -5.39 -18.52
N ALA A 197 30.55 -5.05 -17.84
CA ALA A 197 29.54 -4.14 -18.36
C ALA A 197 28.91 -3.31 -17.24
N ALA A 198 28.47 -2.10 -17.57
CA ALA A 198 27.79 -1.23 -16.63
C ALA A 198 26.68 -0.42 -17.33
N ALA A 199 25.80 0.14 -16.51
CA ALA A 199 24.77 1.09 -16.93
C ALA A 199 24.58 2.11 -15.81
N ALA A 200 24.77 3.40 -16.10
CA ALA A 200 24.62 4.49 -15.14
C ALA A 200 23.36 5.33 -15.44
N ALA A 201 22.70 5.85 -14.40
CA ALA A 201 21.64 6.83 -14.54
C ALA A 201 22.21 8.16 -15.11
N PRO A 202 21.42 8.94 -15.85
CA PRO A 202 21.85 10.25 -16.35
C PRO A 202 22.22 11.19 -15.19
N GLY A 203 23.28 12.00 -15.37
CA GLY A 203 23.68 13.03 -14.39
C GLY A 203 24.62 12.55 -13.28
N LEU A 204 25.04 11.28 -13.29
CA LEU A 204 26.10 10.78 -12.43
C LEU A 204 27.50 11.21 -12.94
N PRO A 205 28.48 11.40 -12.05
CA PRO A 205 29.84 11.82 -12.41
C PRO A 205 30.66 10.75 -13.14
N ALA A 206 30.24 9.48 -13.10
CA ALA A 206 30.80 8.40 -13.91
C ALA A 206 29.75 7.87 -14.89
N ASP A 207 30.15 7.72 -16.14
CA ASP A 207 29.35 7.06 -17.17
C ASP A 207 29.53 5.54 -17.15
N ALA A 208 28.76 4.83 -17.97
CA ALA A 208 28.86 3.37 -18.04
C ALA A 208 30.23 2.88 -18.53
N GLU A 209 30.96 3.68 -19.31
CA GLU A 209 32.23 3.30 -19.91
C GLU A 209 33.38 3.38 -18.90
N SER A 210 33.43 4.46 -18.14
CA SER A 210 34.41 4.68 -17.06
C SER A 210 34.35 3.65 -15.93
N LEU A 211 33.23 2.92 -15.80
CA LEU A 211 33.08 1.83 -14.85
C LEU A 211 33.64 0.49 -15.35
N ARG A 212 33.86 0.34 -16.67
CA ARG A 212 34.36 -0.91 -17.25
C ARG A 212 35.84 -1.14 -16.93
N GLY A 213 36.19 -2.39 -16.67
CA GLY A 213 37.55 -2.79 -16.30
C GLY A 213 37.93 -2.50 -14.85
N LEU A 214 37.04 -1.87 -14.07
CA LEU A 214 37.25 -1.67 -12.64
C LEU A 214 37.13 -3.01 -11.89
N THR A 215 37.96 -3.18 -10.89
CA THR A 215 37.90 -4.32 -9.98
C THR A 215 36.89 -4.04 -8.86
N VAL A 216 35.98 -4.98 -8.65
CA VAL A 216 35.03 -4.95 -7.53
C VAL A 216 35.69 -5.55 -6.30
N THR A 217 35.87 -4.75 -5.25
CA THR A 217 36.35 -5.21 -3.96
C THR A 217 35.23 -5.12 -2.93
N LEU A 218 34.84 -6.28 -2.40
CA LEU A 218 33.88 -6.39 -1.30
C LEU A 218 34.56 -6.03 0.02
N ALA A 219 33.82 -5.45 0.97
CA ALA A 219 34.34 -5.12 2.28
C ALA A 219 34.92 -6.36 3.00
N ALA A 220 35.99 -6.16 3.79
CA ALA A 220 36.62 -7.23 4.54
C ALA A 220 35.63 -7.87 5.52
N GLY A 221 35.50 -9.20 5.48
CA GLY A 221 34.55 -9.97 6.29
C GLY A 221 33.33 -10.49 5.54
N PHE A 222 33.20 -10.24 4.24
CA PHE A 222 32.16 -10.85 3.42
C PHE A 222 32.48 -12.32 3.16
N PRO A 223 31.67 -13.28 3.64
CA PRO A 223 32.04 -14.69 3.56
C PRO A 223 31.81 -15.20 2.12
N ALA A 224 32.85 -15.80 1.54
CA ALA A 224 32.93 -16.16 0.12
C ALA A 224 31.89 -17.23 -0.28
N ASP A 225 31.37 -17.97 0.69
CA ASP A 225 30.28 -18.94 0.58
C ASP A 225 28.94 -18.29 0.18
N VAL A 226 28.70 -17.03 0.55
CA VAL A 226 27.46 -16.31 0.18
C VAL A 226 27.44 -15.97 -1.31
N LEU A 227 28.60 -15.61 -1.90
CA LEU A 227 28.72 -15.48 -3.36
C LEU A 227 28.54 -16.84 -4.05
N ALA A 228 29.00 -17.92 -3.42
CA ALA A 228 28.81 -19.27 -3.95
C ALA A 228 27.37 -19.77 -3.79
N ALA A 229 26.56 -19.22 -2.88
CA ALA A 229 25.20 -19.69 -2.62
C ALA A 229 24.19 -19.31 -3.72
N GLY A 230 24.51 -18.35 -4.60
CA GLY A 230 23.65 -17.95 -5.72
C GLY A 230 22.37 -17.17 -5.33
N HIS A 231 22.32 -16.66 -4.10
CA HIS A 231 21.20 -15.84 -3.60
C HIS A 231 21.55 -14.35 -3.69
N ALA A 232 20.55 -13.49 -3.88
CA ALA A 232 20.75 -12.05 -3.86
C ALA A 232 21.20 -11.57 -2.46
N VAL A 233 22.18 -10.67 -2.41
CA VAL A 233 22.75 -10.15 -1.16
C VAL A 233 22.83 -8.64 -1.17
N ALA A 234 22.35 -8.01 -0.10
CA ALA A 234 22.57 -6.59 0.14
C ALA A 234 23.95 -6.37 0.77
N LEU A 235 24.69 -5.42 0.22
CA LEU A 235 26.04 -5.05 0.61
C LEU A 235 26.03 -3.60 1.09
N GLU A 236 26.51 -3.38 2.32
CA GLU A 236 26.85 -2.05 2.82
C GLU A 236 28.34 -1.82 2.55
N GLY A 237 28.66 -0.88 1.66
CA GLY A 237 30.03 -0.59 1.24
C GLY A 237 30.57 -1.55 0.17
N LEU A 238 30.39 -1.17 -1.09
CA LEU A 238 31.09 -1.77 -2.23
C LEU A 238 32.16 -0.78 -2.71
N SER A 239 33.41 -1.24 -2.88
CA SER A 239 34.49 -0.39 -3.39
C SER A 239 34.89 -0.82 -4.79
N LEU A 240 35.00 0.16 -5.69
CA LEU A 240 35.56 -0.03 -7.02
C LEU A 240 37.00 0.45 -7.00
N ARG A 241 37.90 -0.33 -7.59
CA ARG A 241 39.30 0.04 -7.76
C ARG A 241 39.67 0.01 -9.23
N GLY A 242 40.24 1.11 -9.68
CA GLY A 242 40.88 1.21 -10.98
C GLY A 242 42.22 0.49 -11.01
N ASN A 243 42.79 0.44 -12.21
CA ASN A 243 44.14 -0.06 -12.45
C ASN A 243 45.00 1.06 -13.09
N ARG A 244 46.17 0.72 -13.61
CA ARG A 244 47.08 1.71 -14.24
C ARG A 244 46.52 2.33 -15.53
N VAL A 245 45.48 1.74 -16.12
CA VAL A 245 44.88 2.15 -17.39
C VAL A 245 43.52 2.83 -17.16
N VAL A 246 42.73 2.34 -16.22
CA VAL A 246 41.41 2.88 -15.84
C VAL A 246 41.50 3.46 -14.43
N PRO A 247 41.40 4.79 -14.23
CA PRO A 247 41.52 5.39 -12.90
C PRO A 247 40.30 5.05 -12.01
N THR A 248 40.52 4.97 -10.70
CA THR A 248 39.43 4.77 -9.73
C THR A 248 38.50 5.98 -9.73
N PRO A 249 37.20 5.83 -10.02
CA PRO A 249 36.26 6.94 -9.98
C PRO A 249 35.96 7.35 -8.53
N VAL A 250 35.75 8.65 -8.30
CA VAL A 250 35.27 9.16 -7.01
C VAL A 250 33.75 9.03 -6.97
N LEU A 251 33.26 7.82 -6.69
CA LEU A 251 31.84 7.55 -6.47
C LEU A 251 31.59 6.94 -5.09
N PRO A 252 30.83 7.61 -4.20
CA PRO A 252 30.37 6.99 -2.98
C PRO A 252 29.25 5.99 -3.31
N LEU A 253 29.55 4.69 -3.19
CA LEU A 253 28.55 3.62 -3.29
C LEU A 253 28.01 3.32 -1.89
N ALA A 254 26.82 3.84 -1.58
CA ALA A 254 26.20 3.69 -0.25
C ALA A 254 25.75 2.25 0.02
N ALA A 255 25.10 1.62 -0.95
CA ALA A 255 24.63 0.24 -0.85
C ALA A 255 24.62 -0.42 -2.24
N ALA A 256 24.82 -1.73 -2.29
CA ALA A 256 24.74 -2.51 -3.52
C ALA A 256 23.91 -3.78 -3.30
N LEU A 257 23.17 -4.20 -4.34
CA LEU A 257 22.54 -5.52 -4.39
C LEU A 257 23.34 -6.39 -5.35
N ALA A 258 23.99 -7.42 -4.84
CA ALA A 258 24.72 -8.39 -5.65
C ALA A 258 23.86 -9.63 -5.89
N VAL A 259 23.80 -10.10 -7.14
CA VAL A 259 23.15 -11.38 -7.51
C VAL A 259 24.22 -12.28 -8.11
N PRO A 260 24.81 -13.20 -7.32
CA PRO A 260 25.81 -14.12 -7.83
C PRO A 260 25.17 -15.10 -8.80
N LEU A 261 25.67 -15.17 -10.03
CA LEU A 261 25.20 -16.12 -11.02
C LEU A 261 26.16 -17.31 -11.04
N ARG A 262 25.67 -18.50 -10.68
CA ARG A 262 26.42 -19.74 -10.90
C ARG A 262 26.16 -20.24 -12.31
N LEU A 263 27.23 -20.53 -13.04
CA LEU A 263 27.16 -21.47 -14.15
C LEU A 263 27.14 -22.87 -13.52
N ALA A 264 26.00 -23.55 -13.57
CA ALA A 264 25.97 -24.98 -13.30
C ALA A 264 26.81 -25.65 -14.39
N ARG A 265 27.90 -26.31 -13.99
CA ARG A 265 28.62 -27.26 -14.86
C ARG A 265 27.89 -28.59 -14.85
#